data_AF-A0A914UJU4-F1
#
_entry.id   AF-A0A914UJU4-F1
#
_cell.length_a   1.000
_cell.length_b   1.000
_cell.length_c   1.000
_cell.angle_alpha   90.00
_cell.angle_beta   90.00
_cell.angle_gamma   90.00
#
_symmetry.space_group_name_H-M   'P 1'
#
loop_
_entity.id
_entity.type
_entity.pdbx_description
1 polymer ?
#
loop_
_entity_poly.entity_id
_entity_poly.type
_entity_poly.pdbx_seq_one_letter_code
_entity_poly.pdbx_strand_id
1 'polypeptide(L)'
;MEIPAANGIATARALAKVHSLVAEGSFLSSKTLAMLYKPQLIDELDVVNGYPECKGHGFQYTKNPQGSWIFGHSGLGGQNVRIDLDNKLAFAYLCNGLKAGDSDNTGTFSRLKSALYDCLDLDMG
;
A
#
# COMPACT_ATOMS: atom_id res chain seq x y z
N MET A 1 -16.94 -4.91 20.70
CA MET A 1 -16.24 -6.02 20.04
C MET A 1 -15.20 -5.39 19.12
N GLU A 2 -13.92 -5.73 19.29
CA GLU A 2 -12.86 -5.26 18.42
C GLU A 2 -12.77 -6.16 17.18
N ILE A 3 -12.75 -5.57 15.98
CA ILE A 3 -12.60 -6.31 14.71
C ILE A 3 -11.47 -5.64 13.91
N PRO A 4 -10.19 -5.89 14.27
CA PRO A 4 -9.04 -5.21 13.67
C PRO A 4 -8.90 -5.45 12.16
N ALA A 5 -9.45 -6.55 11.65
CA ALA A 5 -9.38 -6.94 10.25
C ALA A 5 -10.28 -6.11 9.30
N ALA A 6 -11.31 -5.42 9.82
CA ALA A 6 -12.33 -4.80 8.95
C ALA A 6 -12.93 -3.47 9.45
N ASN A 7 -12.96 -3.22 10.76
CA ASN A 7 -13.70 -2.07 11.33
C ASN A 7 -12.82 -0.86 11.69
N GLY A 8 -11.66 -0.73 11.05
CA GLY A 8 -10.81 0.46 11.23
C GLY A 8 -11.48 1.72 10.67
N ILE A 9 -11.54 2.79 11.47
CA ILE A 9 -12.08 4.10 11.05
C ILE A 9 -10.93 5.11 11.06
N ALA A 10 -10.67 5.72 9.91
CA ALA A 10 -9.61 6.70 9.75
C ALA A 10 -9.94 7.70 8.63
N THR A 11 -9.13 8.74 8.52
CA THR A 11 -9.10 9.62 7.33
C THR A 11 -7.89 9.26 6.48
N ALA A 12 -7.94 9.54 5.17
CA ALA A 12 -6.80 9.30 4.28
C ALA A 12 -5.55 10.04 4.77
N ARG A 13 -5.72 11.28 5.25
CA ARG A 13 -4.64 12.09 5.84
C ARG A 13 -4.00 11.41 7.05
N ALA A 14 -4.80 10.93 8.00
CA ALA A 14 -4.27 10.28 9.20
C ALA A 14 -3.55 8.97 8.86
N LEU A 15 -4.13 8.19 7.95
CA LEU A 15 -3.55 6.92 7.53
C LEU A 15 -2.20 7.13 6.83
N ALA A 16 -2.15 8.05 5.85
CA ALA A 16 -0.91 8.42 5.16
C ALA A 16 0.16 8.96 6.12
N LYS A 17 -0.22 9.81 7.10
CA LYS A 17 0.71 10.37 8.08
C LYS A 17 1.38 9.32 8.95
N VAL A 18 0.63 8.35 9.47
CA VAL A 18 1.24 7.28 10.28
C VAL A 18 2.18 6.42 9.42
N HIS A 19 1.76 6.12 8.20
CA HIS A 19 2.54 5.30 7.27
C HIS A 19 3.78 6.05 6.73
N SER A 20 3.78 7.39 6.68
CA SER A 20 4.95 8.17 6.28
C SER A 20 6.07 8.05 7.32
N LEU A 21 5.74 7.99 8.61
CA LEU A 21 6.74 7.74 9.66
C LEU A 21 7.41 6.36 9.51
N VAL A 22 6.69 5.38 8.96
CA VAL A 22 7.28 4.08 8.58
C VAL A 22 8.17 4.23 7.35
N ALA A 23 7.70 4.93 6.30
CA ALA A 23 8.45 5.17 5.08
C ALA A 23 9.77 5.93 5.31
N GLU A 24 9.75 6.90 6.23
CA GLU A 24 10.89 7.70 6.67
C GLU A 24 11.85 6.91 7.58
N GLY A 25 11.42 5.75 8.09
CA GLY A 25 12.18 4.94 9.03
C GLY A 25 12.25 5.51 10.45
N SER A 26 11.32 6.38 10.83
CA SER A 26 11.27 7.04 12.15
C SER A 26 10.31 6.34 13.14
N PHE A 27 9.51 5.37 12.67
CA PHE A 27 8.54 4.65 13.51
C PHE A 27 8.93 3.21 13.85
N LEU A 28 9.52 2.48 12.90
CA LEU A 28 9.92 1.07 13.08
C LEU A 28 11.45 0.94 13.08
N SER A 29 11.97 -0.08 13.77
CA SER A 29 13.41 -0.35 13.78
C SER A 29 13.93 -0.70 12.38
N SER A 30 15.20 -0.39 12.09
CA SER A 30 15.84 -0.76 10.81
C SER A 30 15.77 -2.27 10.54
N LYS A 31 15.84 -3.10 11.59
CA LYS A 31 15.66 -4.55 11.48
C LYS A 31 14.26 -4.91 10.98
N THR A 32 13.23 -4.26 11.52
CA THR A 32 11.84 -4.47 11.09
C THR A 32 11.63 -4.01 9.65
N LEU A 33 12.16 -2.83 9.28
CA LEU A 33 12.07 -2.32 7.92
C LEU A 33 12.76 -3.25 6.92
N ALA A 34 13.91 -3.83 7.28
CA ALA A 34 14.59 -4.82 6.44
C ALA A 34 13.75 -6.09 6.20
N MET A 35 12.95 -6.52 7.18
CA MET A 35 12.00 -7.64 6.98
C MET A 35 10.85 -7.26 6.05
N LEU A 36 10.38 -6.01 6.10
CA LEU A 36 9.29 -5.51 5.26
C LEU A 36 9.75 -5.06 3.86
N TYR A 37 11.05 -5.11 3.56
CA TYR A 37 11.59 -4.63 2.29
C TYR A 37 11.14 -5.48 1.09
N LYS A 38 10.77 -6.75 1.34
CA LYS A 38 10.36 -7.70 0.30
C LYS A 38 9.21 -8.58 0.83
N PRO A 39 8.31 -9.05 -0.04
CA PRO A 39 7.29 -10.03 0.36
C PRO A 39 7.91 -11.38 0.77
N GLN A 40 7.15 -12.18 1.52
CA GLN A 40 7.48 -13.56 1.87
C GLN A 40 6.99 -14.56 0.81
N LEU A 41 5.86 -14.24 0.18
CA LEU A 41 5.24 -15.00 -0.90
C LEU A 41 5.25 -14.13 -2.16
N ILE A 42 5.70 -14.67 -3.29
CA ILE A 42 5.81 -13.94 -4.57
C ILE A 42 4.99 -14.69 -5.61
N ASP A 43 3.99 -14.01 -6.17
CA ASP A 43 3.10 -14.53 -7.22
C ASP A 43 2.50 -15.91 -6.89
N GLU A 44 2.17 -16.12 -5.62
CA GLU A 44 1.55 -17.34 -5.13
C GLU A 44 0.03 -17.25 -5.29
N LEU A 45 -0.60 -18.32 -5.79
CA LEU A 45 -2.06 -18.37 -5.97
C LEU A 45 -2.77 -18.26 -4.62
N ASP A 46 -3.54 -17.19 -4.44
CA ASP A 46 -4.48 -17.08 -3.34
C ASP A 46 -5.80 -17.76 -3.73
N VAL A 47 -6.13 -18.86 -3.05
CA VAL A 47 -7.33 -19.66 -3.36
C VAL A 47 -8.65 -18.99 -2.97
N VAL A 48 -8.61 -17.98 -2.10
CA VAL A 48 -9.79 -17.23 -1.67
C VAL A 48 -10.07 -16.10 -2.66
N ASN A 49 -9.02 -15.38 -3.05
CA ASN A 49 -9.12 -14.26 -3.97
C ASN A 49 -9.17 -14.71 -5.44
N GLY A 50 -8.62 -15.88 -5.76
CA GLY A 50 -8.67 -16.49 -7.09
C GLY A 50 -7.61 -16.00 -8.07
N TYR A 51 -6.57 -15.30 -7.60
CA TYR A 51 -5.45 -14.81 -8.41
C TYR A 51 -4.13 -14.82 -7.62
N PRO A 52 -2.97 -14.77 -8.31
CA PRO A 52 -1.66 -14.70 -7.65
C PRO A 52 -1.46 -13.40 -6.87
N GLU A 53 -0.91 -13.49 -5.66
CA GLU A 53 -0.58 -12.34 -4.83
C GLU A 53 0.84 -12.40 -4.26
N CYS A 54 1.40 -11.22 -4.01
CA CYS A 54 2.60 -11.07 -3.20
C CYS A 54 2.23 -10.63 -1.78
N LYS A 55 2.60 -11.40 -0.75
CA LYS A 55 2.21 -11.17 0.65
C LYS A 55 3.36 -11.37 1.63
N GLY A 56 3.28 -10.73 2.79
CA GLY A 56 4.23 -10.95 3.88
C GLY A 56 3.94 -10.09 5.10
N HIS A 57 4.13 -10.64 6.30
CA HIS A 57 4.02 -9.91 7.57
C HIS A 57 2.71 -9.10 7.76
N GLY A 58 1.59 -9.56 7.19
CA GLY A 58 0.29 -8.88 7.27
C GLY A 58 0.04 -7.83 6.18
N PHE A 59 0.95 -7.68 5.21
CA PHE A 59 0.81 -6.74 4.10
C PHE A 59 0.69 -7.44 2.75
N GLN A 60 0.01 -6.76 1.83
CA GLN A 60 0.08 -7.01 0.39
C GLN A 60 1.23 -6.20 -0.21
N TYR A 61 1.89 -6.77 -1.21
CA TYR A 61 3.01 -6.16 -1.92
C TYR A 61 2.67 -6.01 -3.39
N THR A 62 3.05 -4.88 -3.97
CA THR A 62 2.99 -4.63 -5.41
C THR A 62 4.27 -3.93 -5.85
N LYS A 63 4.50 -3.85 -7.16
CA LYS A 63 5.56 -3.03 -7.72
C LYS A 63 5.06 -1.61 -7.98
N ASN A 64 5.87 -0.61 -7.63
CA ASN A 64 5.68 0.75 -8.12
C ASN A 64 6.10 0.87 -9.60
N PRO A 65 5.80 1.99 -10.29
CA PRO A 65 6.21 2.20 -11.68
C PRO A 65 7.73 2.10 -11.92
N GLN A 66 8.55 2.38 -10.91
CA GLN A 66 10.01 2.25 -10.95
C GLN A 66 10.52 0.81 -10.73
N GLY A 67 9.62 -0.16 -10.48
CA GLY A 67 9.97 -1.58 -10.27
C GLY A 67 10.40 -1.94 -8.85
N SER A 68 10.33 -1.02 -7.89
CA SER A 68 10.58 -1.26 -6.47
C SER A 68 9.35 -1.87 -5.77
N TRP A 69 9.60 -2.63 -4.70
CA TRP A 69 8.53 -3.19 -3.89
C TRP A 69 7.91 -2.13 -2.99
N ILE A 70 6.59 -2.01 -3.04
CA ILE A 70 5.80 -1.22 -2.11
C ILE A 70 4.85 -2.14 -1.35
N PHE A 71 4.53 -1.81 -0.11
CA PHE A 71 3.71 -2.64 0.75
C PHE A 71 2.60 -1.86 1.42
N GLY A 72 1.55 -2.55 1.82
CA GLY A 72 0.40 -1.93 2.48
C GLY A 72 -0.81 -2.85 2.42
N HIS A 73 -2.01 -2.29 2.35
CA HIS A 73 -3.22 -3.11 2.28
C HIS A 73 -4.36 -2.37 1.58
N SER A 74 -5.11 -3.09 0.74
CA SER A 74 -6.38 -2.64 0.19
C SER A 74 -7.56 -3.05 1.06
N GLY A 75 -8.58 -2.21 1.14
CA GLY A 75 -9.85 -2.55 1.79
C GLY A 75 -10.99 -2.59 0.77
N LEU A 76 -12.00 -3.39 1.08
CA LEU A 76 -13.20 -3.54 0.25
C LEU A 76 -13.90 -2.19 0.05
N GLY A 77 -14.07 -1.77 -1.20
CA GLY A 77 -14.66 -0.47 -1.52
C GLY A 77 -13.69 0.49 -2.21
N GLY A 78 -12.43 0.07 -2.36
CA GLY A 78 -11.42 0.78 -3.12
C GLY A 78 -10.49 1.62 -2.26
N GLN A 79 -10.67 1.64 -0.94
CA GLN A 79 -9.71 2.23 -0.03
C GLN A 79 -8.38 1.46 -0.06
N ASN A 80 -7.27 2.17 0.04
CA ASN A 80 -5.96 1.57 -0.10
C ASN A 80 -4.90 2.45 0.56
N VAL A 81 -3.87 1.83 1.12
CA VAL A 81 -2.66 2.50 1.61
C VAL A 81 -1.44 1.73 1.13
N ARG A 82 -0.41 2.46 0.70
CA ARG A 82 0.88 1.92 0.31
C ARG A 82 2.02 2.73 0.93
N ILE A 83 3.11 2.03 1.21
CA ILE A 83 4.39 2.52 1.71
C ILE A 83 5.46 2.13 0.70
N ASP A 84 6.29 3.09 0.35
CA ASP A 84 7.47 2.96 -0.51
C ASP A 84 8.70 3.41 0.28
N LEU A 85 9.54 2.44 0.66
CA LEU A 85 10.73 2.72 1.47
C LEU A 85 11.84 3.38 0.63
N ASP A 86 11.90 3.11 -0.67
CA ASP A 86 12.96 3.64 -1.53
C ASP A 86 12.72 5.14 -1.77
N ASN A 87 11.46 5.53 -2.02
CA ASN A 87 11.07 6.93 -2.21
C ASN A 87 10.70 7.66 -0.91
N LYS A 88 10.77 6.99 0.25
CA LYS A 88 10.31 7.51 1.55
C LYS A 88 8.89 8.10 1.48
N LEU A 89 8.02 7.40 0.78
CA LEU A 89 6.68 7.86 0.43
C LEU A 89 5.63 6.96 1.09
N ALA A 90 4.56 7.58 1.57
CA ALA A 90 3.34 6.87 1.90
C ALA A 90 2.13 7.62 1.33
N PHE A 91 1.18 6.87 0.78
CA PHE A 91 -0.03 7.45 0.23
C PHE A 91 -1.24 6.57 0.56
N ALA A 92 -2.36 7.24 0.83
CA ALA A 92 -3.59 6.59 1.19
C ALA A 92 -4.76 7.23 0.46
N TYR A 93 -5.71 6.38 0.09
CA TYR A 93 -6.96 6.76 -0.52
C TYR A 93 -8.09 6.12 0.28
N LEU A 94 -9.04 6.93 0.75
CA LEU A 94 -10.26 6.46 1.41
C LEU A 94 -11.46 7.10 0.72
N CYS A 95 -12.59 6.38 0.71
CA CYS A 95 -13.84 6.89 0.15
C CYS A 95 -15.05 6.28 0.86
N ASN A 96 -16.18 6.99 0.80
CA ASN A 96 -17.44 6.56 1.41
C ASN A 96 -18.37 5.83 0.42
N GLY A 97 -17.91 5.62 -0.82
CA GLY A 97 -18.66 4.93 -1.87
C GLY A 97 -17.85 3.79 -2.42
N LEU A 98 -18.44 2.59 -2.40
CA LEU A 98 -17.84 1.36 -2.92
C LEU A 98 -17.48 1.55 -4.40
N LYS A 99 -16.24 1.23 -4.75
CA LYS A 99 -15.76 1.22 -6.14
C LYS A 99 -15.52 -0.20 -6.60
N ALA A 100 -15.80 -0.43 -7.88
CA ALA A 100 -15.42 -1.67 -8.54
C ALA A 100 -13.90 -1.72 -8.74
N GLY A 101 -13.38 -2.95 -8.73
CA GLY A 101 -11.95 -3.23 -8.76
C GLY A 101 -11.46 -3.73 -7.41
N ASP A 102 -10.33 -4.44 -7.45
CA ASP A 102 -9.65 -4.94 -6.28
C ASP A 102 -8.25 -4.32 -6.18
N SER A 103 -7.75 -4.19 -4.95
CA SER A 103 -6.38 -3.79 -4.67
C SER A 103 -5.96 -2.53 -5.43
N ASP A 104 -4.76 -2.56 -6.04
CA ASP A 104 -4.20 -1.48 -6.82
C ASP A 104 -4.93 -1.22 -8.15
N ASN A 105 -5.82 -2.13 -8.56
CA ASN A 105 -6.56 -2.06 -9.81
C ASN A 105 -7.87 -1.27 -9.69
N THR A 106 -8.22 -0.81 -8.47
CA THR A 106 -9.32 0.15 -8.31
C THR A 106 -9.03 1.40 -9.12
N GLY A 107 -9.85 1.70 -10.14
CA GLY A 107 -9.50 2.72 -11.15
C GLY A 107 -9.21 4.12 -10.59
N THR A 108 -9.83 4.51 -9.47
CA THR A 108 -9.49 5.80 -8.82
C THR A 108 -8.12 5.76 -8.15
N PHE A 109 -7.83 4.70 -7.38
CA PHE A 109 -6.54 4.54 -6.72
C PHE A 109 -5.41 4.39 -7.72
N SER A 110 -5.59 3.58 -8.76
CA SER A 110 -4.61 3.37 -9.83
C SER A 110 -4.19 4.69 -10.50
N ARG A 111 -5.16 5.54 -10.86
CA ARG A 111 -4.90 6.87 -11.45
C ARG A 111 -4.17 7.81 -10.49
N LEU A 112 -4.57 7.83 -9.20
CA LEU A 112 -3.89 8.64 -8.19
C LEU A 112 -2.45 8.16 -7.96
N LYS A 113 -2.22 6.84 -7.94
CA LYS A 113 -0.89 6.24 -7.85
C LYS A 113 -0.02 6.66 -9.04
N SER A 114 -0.54 6.54 -10.27
CA SER A 114 0.20 6.96 -11.47
C SER A 114 0.60 8.42 -11.40
N ALA A 115 -0.37 9.32 -11.19
CA ALA A 115 -0.10 10.75 -11.12
C ALA A 115 0.88 11.13 -10.01
N LEU A 116 0.84 10.43 -8.87
CA LEU A 116 1.79 10.64 -7.78
C LEU A 116 3.22 10.29 -8.18
N TYR A 117 3.43 9.17 -8.86
CA TYR A 117 4.75 8.78 -9.33
C TYR A 117 5.24 9.63 -10.51
N ASP A 118 4.34 10.09 -11.38
CA ASP A 118 4.67 11.05 -12.43
C ASP A 118 5.25 12.34 -11.82
N CYS A 119 4.69 12.82 -10.70
CA CYS A 119 5.24 13.98 -9.99
C CYS A 119 6.63 13.73 -9.39
N LEU A 120 6.91 12.51 -8.91
CA LEU A 120 8.22 12.18 -8.35
C LEU A 120 9.31 12.10 -9.41
N ASP A 121 8.98 11.58 -10.59
CA ASP A 121 9.92 11.48 -11.69
C ASP A 121 10.28 12.86 -12.27
N LEU A 122 9.36 13.84 -12.20
CA LEU A 122 9.64 15.23 -12.57
C LEU A 122 10.64 15.92 -11.63
N ASP A 123 10.69 15.54 -10.35
CA ASP A 123 11.61 16.11 -9.36
C ASP A 123 13.04 15.54 -9.46
N MET A 124 13.22 14.43 -10.19
CA MET A 124 14.52 13.79 -10.42
C MET A 124 15.19 14.16 -11.76
N GLY A 125 14.52 14.99 -12.58
CA GLY A 125 14.97 15.44 -13.90
C GLY A 125 15.69 16.78 -13.93
#